data_AF-A0A0P7YSP2-F1
#
_entry.id   AF-A0A0P7YSP2-F1
#
_cell.length_a   1.000
_cell.length_b   1.000
_cell.length_c   1.000
_cell.angle_alpha   90.00
_cell.angle_beta   90.00
_cell.angle_gamma   90.00
#
_symmetry.space_group_name_H-M   'P 1'
#
loop_
_entity.id
_entity.type
_entity.pdbx_description
1 polymer ?
#
loop_
_entity_poly.entity_id
_entity_poly.type
_entity_poly.pdbx_seq_one_letter_code
_entity_poly.pdbx_strand_id
1 'polypeptide(L)'
;MTKTRIAATRWPAMAATAAAFSLAASFASAEPRERAEPFLNVIDHPKITFESTEITQTGEMTGTMTGDLMLVGEMRPATFDVAYNGTGPHLSGRYQIDGFGARTKIDRQDFGMSAFSPRVGGEIGIPIQMEGTHSHQ
;
A
#
# COMPACT_ATOMS: atom_id res chain seq x y z
N MET A 1 27.07 14.14 -34.31
CA MET A 1 26.84 13.78 -32.89
C MET A 1 25.35 13.69 -32.66
N THR A 2 24.79 12.49 -32.75
CA THR A 2 23.34 12.24 -32.63
C THR A 2 22.99 12.21 -31.15
N LYS A 3 22.36 13.28 -30.64
CA LYS A 3 21.77 13.28 -29.29
C LYS A 3 20.55 12.36 -29.32
N THR A 4 20.71 11.12 -28.90
CA THR A 4 19.61 10.24 -28.52
C THR A 4 18.87 10.92 -27.38
N ARG A 5 17.67 11.42 -27.66
CA ARG A 5 16.72 11.80 -26.60
C ARG A 5 16.23 10.50 -26.00
N ILE A 6 16.67 10.19 -24.78
CA ILE A 6 15.99 9.23 -23.93
C ILE A 6 14.60 9.82 -23.72
N ALA A 7 13.58 9.18 -24.30
CA ALA A 7 12.21 9.52 -24.03
C ALA A 7 12.03 9.36 -22.52
N ALA A 8 11.74 10.45 -21.81
CA ALA A 8 11.27 10.36 -20.44
C ALA A 8 10.07 9.42 -20.46
N THR A 9 10.22 8.23 -19.88
CA THR A 9 9.14 7.29 -19.67
C THR A 9 8.12 8.04 -18.83
N ARG A 10 7.14 8.64 -19.49
CA ARG A 10 5.95 9.13 -18.81
C ARG A 10 5.43 7.93 -18.04
N TRP A 11 5.24 8.07 -16.74
CA TRP A 11 4.37 7.15 -16.00
C TRP A 11 3.16 6.89 -16.90
N PRO A 12 2.82 5.63 -17.23
CA PRO A 12 1.57 5.37 -17.93
C PRO A 12 0.53 6.15 -17.16
N ALA A 13 -0.14 7.05 -17.87
CA ALA A 13 -0.78 8.22 -17.29
C ALA A 13 -1.61 7.88 -16.05
N MET A 14 -1.00 8.03 -14.88
CA MET A 14 -1.64 8.54 -13.68
C MET A 14 -1.97 10.04 -13.88
N ALA A 15 -2.22 10.46 -15.13
CA ALA A 15 -2.71 11.77 -15.44
C ALA A 15 -4.20 11.75 -15.10
N ALA A 16 -4.49 12.20 -13.89
CA ALA A 16 -5.76 12.81 -13.53
C ALA A 16 -7.00 11.95 -13.78
N THR A 17 -7.14 10.90 -12.99
CA THR A 17 -8.39 10.75 -12.26
C THR A 17 -8.00 10.52 -10.81
N ALA A 18 -8.70 11.13 -9.87
CA ALA A 18 -8.60 10.81 -8.45
C ALA A 18 -9.00 9.33 -8.26
N ALA A 19 -8.11 8.41 -8.63
CA ALA A 19 -8.34 6.99 -8.53
C ALA A 19 -8.18 6.66 -7.05
N ALA A 20 -9.31 6.66 -6.35
CA ALA A 20 -9.42 6.08 -5.03
C ALA A 20 -8.89 4.65 -5.13
N PHE A 21 -7.69 4.43 -4.59
CA PHE A 21 -7.06 3.13 -4.49
C PHE A 21 -7.51 2.55 -3.16
N SER A 22 -8.25 1.44 -3.21
CA SER A 22 -8.66 0.72 -2.03
C SER A 22 -7.90 -0.60 -1.93
N LEU A 23 -7.25 -0.84 -0.79
CA LEU A 23 -6.69 -2.13 -0.43
C LEU A 23 -7.48 -2.69 0.75
N ALA A 24 -7.89 -3.94 0.66
CA ALA A 24 -8.51 -4.66 1.76
C ALA A 24 -7.84 -6.02 1.97
N ALA A 25 -7.51 -6.33 3.21
CA ALA A 25 -7.10 -7.66 3.63
C ALA A 25 -8.09 -8.20 4.66
N SER A 26 -8.43 -9.48 4.57
CA SER A 26 -9.33 -10.15 5.52
C SER A 26 -8.64 -11.34 6.16
N PHE A 27 -8.81 -11.48 7.48
CA PHE A 27 -8.13 -12.51 8.28
C PHE A 27 -9.13 -13.28 9.13
N ALA A 28 -8.78 -14.52 9.46
CA ALA A 28 -9.49 -15.35 10.43
C ALA A 28 -8.50 -15.86 11.48
N SER A 29 -8.98 -16.09 12.71
CA SER A 29 -8.20 -16.64 13.82
C SER A 29 -8.95 -17.75 14.52
N ALA A 30 -8.23 -18.78 14.98
CA ALA A 30 -8.74 -19.82 15.87
C ALA A 30 -8.41 -19.57 17.35
N GLU A 31 -7.67 -18.49 17.65
CA GLU A 31 -7.30 -18.12 19.03
C GLU A 31 -8.52 -17.60 19.80
N PRO A 32 -8.60 -17.81 21.13
CA PRO A 32 -9.60 -17.17 21.97
C PRO A 32 -9.52 -15.64 21.91
N ARG A 33 -10.68 -14.97 21.94
CA ARG A 33 -10.82 -13.50 21.84
C ARG A 33 -9.90 -12.74 22.80
N GLU A 34 -9.84 -13.16 24.05
CA GLU A 34 -9.00 -12.56 25.11
C GLU A 34 -7.51 -12.51 24.76
N ARG A 35 -7.02 -13.46 23.96
CA ARG A 35 -5.63 -13.51 23.48
C ARG A 35 -5.41 -12.65 22.24
N ALA A 36 -6.46 -12.36 21.48
CA ALA A 36 -6.42 -11.60 20.24
C ALA A 36 -6.61 -10.09 20.46
N GLU A 37 -7.38 -9.69 21.48
CA GLU A 37 -7.70 -8.29 21.82
C GLU A 37 -6.49 -7.35 21.89
N PRO A 38 -5.34 -7.73 22.49
CA PRO A 38 -4.18 -6.83 22.57
C PRO A 38 -3.43 -6.60 21.24
N PHE A 39 -3.80 -7.30 20.17
CA PHE A 39 -3.17 -7.29 18.85
C PHE A 39 -4.16 -6.86 17.76
N LEU A 40 -4.11 -7.47 16.57
CA LEU A 40 -5.00 -7.13 15.45
C LEU A 40 -6.48 -7.43 15.72
N ASN A 41 -6.80 -8.24 16.74
CA ASN A 41 -8.16 -8.66 17.10
C ASN A 41 -9.06 -8.99 15.88
N VAL A 42 -8.58 -9.85 15.00
CA VAL A 42 -9.24 -10.16 13.72
C VAL A 42 -10.61 -10.85 13.86
N ILE A 43 -10.97 -11.27 15.08
CA ILE A 43 -12.30 -11.82 15.39
C ILE A 43 -13.35 -10.70 15.35
N ASP A 44 -13.05 -9.56 15.98
CA ASP A 44 -13.96 -8.40 15.99
C ASP A 44 -13.67 -7.44 14.82
N HIS A 45 -12.42 -7.41 14.34
CA HIS A 45 -11.95 -6.52 13.29
C HIS A 45 -11.31 -7.32 12.14
N PRO A 46 -12.11 -8.09 11.38
CA PRO A 46 -11.60 -9.03 10.39
C PRO A 46 -10.97 -8.35 9.17
N LYS A 47 -11.08 -7.03 9.03
CA LYS A 47 -10.66 -6.26 7.87
C LYS A 47 -9.67 -5.16 8.24
N ILE A 48 -8.63 -5.04 7.42
CA ILE A 48 -7.76 -3.87 7.34
C ILE A 48 -8.03 -3.22 5.99
N THR A 49 -8.30 -1.92 5.97
CA THR A 49 -8.53 -1.19 4.71
C THR A 49 -7.67 0.05 4.60
N PHE A 50 -7.23 0.37 3.40
CA PHE A 50 -6.63 1.66 3.08
C PHE A 50 -7.36 2.24 1.87
N GLU A 51 -7.82 3.48 1.96
CA GLU A 51 -8.46 4.21 0.85
C GLU A 51 -7.69 5.49 0.54
N SER A 52 -7.09 5.58 -0.65
CA SER A 52 -6.32 6.76 -1.04
C SER A 52 -7.23 7.97 -1.28
N THR A 53 -6.74 9.13 -0.84
CA THR A 53 -7.37 10.44 -1.06
C THR A 53 -6.52 11.31 -1.99
N GLU A 54 -5.20 11.10 -2.01
CA GLU A 54 -4.27 11.88 -2.81
C GLU A 54 -3.04 11.06 -3.22
N ILE A 55 -2.56 11.29 -4.45
CA ILE A 55 -1.31 10.75 -4.94
C ILE A 55 -0.49 11.89 -5.53
N THR A 56 0.73 12.07 -5.04
CA THR A 56 1.67 13.10 -5.49
C THR A 56 2.93 12.44 -6.06
N GLN A 57 3.29 12.79 -7.30
CA GLN A 57 4.55 12.35 -7.88
C GLN A 57 5.71 13.16 -7.29
N THR A 58 6.76 12.48 -6.82
CA THR A 58 7.95 13.10 -6.22
C THR A 58 9.22 12.90 -7.06
N GLY A 59 9.16 12.03 -8.07
CA GLY A 59 10.25 11.78 -9.00
C GLY A 59 9.83 10.96 -10.22
N GLU A 60 10.79 10.61 -11.08
CA GLU A 60 10.51 9.86 -12.31
C GLU A 60 9.94 8.47 -12.07
N MET A 61 10.16 7.87 -10.90
CA MET A 61 9.64 6.54 -10.52
C MET A 61 9.15 6.50 -9.07
N THR A 62 9.01 7.65 -8.42
CA THR A 62 8.61 7.75 -7.00
C THR A 62 7.47 8.73 -6.79
N GLY A 63 6.71 8.51 -5.73
CA GLY A 63 5.65 9.41 -5.28
C GLY A 63 5.28 9.16 -3.82
N THR A 64 4.27 9.88 -3.37
CA THR A 64 3.58 9.65 -2.09
C THR A 64 2.11 9.40 -2.35
N MET A 65 1.50 8.50 -1.57
CA MET A 65 0.08 8.21 -1.60
C MET A 65 -0.49 8.36 -0.18
N THR A 66 -1.35 9.36 0.01
CA THR A 66 -2.03 9.62 1.29
C THR A 66 -3.45 9.09 1.23
N GLY A 67 -3.93 8.56 2.34
CA GLY A 67 -5.28 8.02 2.47
C GLY A 67 -5.65 7.63 3.88
N ASP A 68 -6.86 7.11 4.03
CA ASP A 68 -7.40 6.66 5.31
C ASP A 68 -7.10 5.17 5.52
N LEU A 69 -6.36 4.85 6.57
CA LEU A 69 -6.05 3.49 7.02
C LEU A 69 -6.98 3.12 8.19
N MET A 70 -7.80 2.09 7.99
CA MET A 70 -8.57 1.45 9.05
C MET A 70 -7.85 0.19 9.54
N LEU A 71 -7.54 0.16 10.83
CA LEU A 71 -6.85 -0.95 11.49
C LEU A 71 -7.39 -1.11 12.92
N VAL A 72 -7.81 -2.34 13.27
CA VAL A 72 -8.47 -2.64 14.57
C VAL A 72 -9.68 -1.72 14.85
N GLY A 73 -10.45 -1.38 13.82
CA GLY A 73 -11.63 -0.51 13.92
C GLY A 73 -11.31 0.99 14.06
N GLU A 74 -10.04 1.36 14.20
CA GLU A 74 -9.59 2.75 14.26
C GLU A 74 -9.17 3.24 12.87
N MET A 75 -9.70 4.40 12.45
CA MET A 75 -9.39 5.02 11.16
C MET A 75 -8.46 6.22 11.35
N ARG A 76 -7.34 6.22 10.64
CA ARG A 76 -6.34 7.30 10.70
C ARG A 76 -5.71 7.58 9.35
N PRO A 77 -5.29 8.83 9.07
CA PRO A 77 -4.55 9.13 7.86
C PRO A 77 -3.17 8.45 7.89
N ALA A 78 -2.77 7.89 6.75
CA ALA A 78 -1.44 7.34 6.53
C ALA A 78 -0.92 7.77 5.15
N THR A 79 0.39 8.01 5.07
CA THR A 79 1.07 8.32 3.81
C THR A 79 2.07 7.22 3.50
N PHE A 80 1.96 6.66 2.30
CA PHE A 80 2.87 5.67 1.75
C PHE A 80 3.84 6.32 0.77
N ASP A 81 5.13 6.03 0.92
CA ASP A 81 6.09 6.23 -0.15
C ASP A 81 5.87 5.15 -1.21
N VAL A 82 5.63 5.56 -2.45
CA VAL A 82 5.35 4.67 -3.57
C VAL A 82 6.49 4.69 -4.59
N ALA A 83 6.80 3.52 -5.14
CA ALA A 83 7.78 3.34 -6.18
C ALA A 83 7.19 2.52 -7.33
N TYR A 84 7.38 3.00 -8.56
CA TYR A 84 7.10 2.21 -9.76
C TYR A 84 8.32 1.35 -10.09
N ASN A 85 8.12 0.04 -10.11
CA ASN A 85 9.18 -0.94 -10.35
C ASN A 85 9.37 -1.25 -11.84
N GLY A 86 8.51 -0.71 -12.72
CA GLY A 86 8.57 -0.89 -14.17
C GLY A 86 7.45 -1.77 -14.73
N THR A 87 7.48 -1.94 -16.05
CA THR A 87 6.55 -2.79 -16.80
C THR A 87 7.29 -3.91 -17.52
N GLY A 88 6.65 -5.07 -17.65
CA GLY A 88 7.16 -6.19 -18.44
C GLY A 88 6.06 -7.09 -18.98
N PRO A 89 6.33 -7.87 -20.04
CA PRO A 89 5.33 -8.77 -20.62
C PRO A 89 4.98 -9.88 -19.63
N HIS A 90 3.69 -10.18 -19.48
CA HIS A 90 3.26 -11.41 -18.82
C HIS A 90 3.75 -12.63 -19.60
N LEU A 91 3.98 -13.77 -18.92
CA LEU A 91 4.50 -15.00 -19.52
C LEU A 91 3.68 -15.52 -20.72
N SER A 92 2.39 -15.21 -20.75
CA SER A 92 1.49 -15.58 -21.86
C SER A 92 1.61 -14.66 -23.09
N GLY A 93 2.31 -13.53 -22.98
CA GLY A 93 2.45 -12.50 -24.02
C GLY A 93 1.19 -11.68 -24.29
N ARG A 94 0.08 -11.91 -23.58
CA ARG A 94 -1.23 -11.27 -23.89
C ARG A 94 -1.41 -9.87 -23.28
N TYR A 95 -0.73 -9.59 -22.18
CA TYR A 95 -0.83 -8.32 -21.45
C TYR A 95 0.52 -7.99 -20.81
N GLN A 96 0.68 -6.72 -20.43
CA GLN A 96 1.81 -6.23 -19.66
C GLN A 96 1.48 -6.29 -18.17
N ILE A 97 2.52 -6.37 -17.34
CA ILE A 97 2.45 -6.31 -15.88
C ILE A 97 3.22 -5.06 -15.44
N ASP A 98 2.55 -4.17 -14.71
CA ASP A 98 3.15 -3.06 -14.00
C ASP A 98 3.42 -3.45 -12.55
N GLY A 99 4.66 -3.28 -12.07
CA GLY A 99 5.04 -3.51 -10.68
C GLY A 99 5.06 -2.21 -9.88
N PHE A 100 4.52 -2.24 -8.66
CA PHE A 100 4.57 -1.13 -7.72
C PHE A 100 4.96 -1.61 -6.33
N GLY A 101 5.77 -0.82 -5.63
CA GLY A 101 6.03 -0.96 -4.21
C GLY A 101 5.46 0.22 -3.43
N ALA A 102 4.91 -0.03 -2.24
CA ALA A 102 4.51 1.02 -1.31
C ALA A 102 5.03 0.70 0.09
N ARG A 103 5.48 1.69 0.84
CA ARG A 103 5.93 1.53 2.23
C ARG A 103 5.46 2.68 3.10
N THR A 104 5.05 2.36 4.31
CA THR A 104 4.83 3.36 5.37
C THR A 104 5.27 2.80 6.72
N LYS A 105 5.27 3.66 7.73
CA LYS A 105 5.45 3.33 9.14
C LYS A 105 4.30 3.92 9.94
N ILE A 106 3.79 3.16 10.91
CA ILE A 106 2.76 3.61 11.83
C ILE A 106 3.16 3.26 13.27
N ASP A 107 2.62 3.97 14.26
CA ASP A 107 2.64 3.48 15.65
C ASP A 107 1.42 2.61 15.88
N ARG A 108 1.62 1.31 16.18
CA ARG A 108 0.52 0.37 16.45
C ARG A 108 -0.32 0.79 17.66
N GLN A 109 0.24 1.57 18.59
CA GLN A 109 -0.47 2.05 19.79
C GLN A 109 -1.54 3.09 19.44
N ASP A 110 -1.38 3.82 18.33
CA ASP A 110 -2.40 4.75 17.84
C ASP A 110 -3.69 4.02 17.43
N PHE A 111 -3.59 2.73 17.14
CA PHE A 111 -4.70 1.83 16.76
C PHE A 111 -5.10 0.89 17.91
N GLY A 112 -4.73 1.20 19.16
CA GLY A 112 -5.11 0.43 20.35
C GLY A 112 -4.28 -0.84 20.61
N MET A 113 -3.35 -1.20 19.73
CA MET A 113 -2.50 -2.37 19.92
C MET A 113 -1.36 -2.05 20.90
N SER A 114 -1.58 -2.28 22.20
CA SER A 114 -0.62 -1.91 23.26
C SER A 114 0.13 -3.10 23.88
N ALA A 115 -0.10 -4.33 23.39
CA ALA A 115 0.54 -5.54 23.92
C ALA A 115 2.04 -5.37 24.12
N PHE A 116 2.54 -5.69 25.32
CA PHE A 116 3.96 -5.66 25.70
C PHE A 116 4.67 -4.30 25.62
N SER A 117 3.96 -3.18 25.45
CA SER A 117 4.57 -1.84 25.51
C SER A 117 5.09 -1.54 26.93
N PRO A 118 6.25 -0.87 27.10
CA PRO A 118 7.19 -0.41 26.07
C PRO A 118 8.29 -1.44 25.71
N ARG A 119 8.21 -2.69 26.22
CA ARG A 119 9.22 -3.73 25.93
C ARG A 119 9.27 -4.11 24.46
N VAL A 120 8.14 -4.01 23.76
CA VAL A 120 8.04 -4.12 22.30
C VAL A 120 7.62 -2.76 21.75
N GLY A 121 8.42 -2.22 20.83
CA GLY A 121 8.20 -0.89 20.23
C GLY A 121 6.85 -0.72 19.55
N GLY A 122 6.43 0.54 19.42
CA GLY A 122 5.18 0.93 18.75
C GLY A 122 5.29 1.00 17.23
N GLU A 123 6.43 1.45 16.70
CA GLU A 123 6.63 1.62 15.27
C GLU A 123 6.67 0.28 14.53
N ILE A 124 5.79 0.13 13.54
CA ILE A 124 5.77 -1.01 12.61
C ILE A 124 5.81 -0.52 11.16
N GLY A 125 6.53 -1.24 10.31
CA GLY A 125 6.59 -0.97 8.88
C GLY A 125 5.57 -1.80 8.10
N ILE A 126 4.91 -1.18 7.12
CA ILE A 126 3.95 -1.84 6.23
C ILE A 126 4.50 -1.81 4.80
N PRO A 127 5.11 -2.91 4.32
CA PRO A 127 5.48 -3.04 2.92
C PRO A 127 4.33 -3.65 2.10
N ILE A 128 4.05 -3.05 0.95
CA ILE A 128 3.09 -3.54 -0.03
C ILE A 128 3.82 -3.71 -1.36
N GLN A 129 3.55 -4.81 -2.05
CA GLN A 129 3.94 -5.04 -3.44
C GLN A 129 2.68 -5.33 -4.24
N MET A 130 2.54 -4.69 -5.39
CA MET A 130 1.37 -4.82 -6.24
C MET A 130 1.78 -5.01 -7.68
N GLU A 131 1.03 -5.85 -8.37
CA GLU A 131 1.13 -6.05 -9.80
C GLU A 131 -0.22 -5.72 -10.43
N GLY A 132 -0.21 -4.86 -11.46
CA GLY A 132 -1.38 -4.53 -12.26
C GLY A 132 -1.20 -5.04 -13.68
N THR A 133 -2.27 -5.54 -14.30
CA THR A 133 -2.21 -5.92 -15.72
C THR A 133 -2.83 -4.84 -16.60
N HIS A 134 -2.21 -4.56 -17.75
CA HIS A 134 -2.81 -3.73 -18.79
C HIS A 134 -2.65 -4.35 -20.18
N SER A 135 -3.63 -4.12 -21.06
CA SER A 135 -3.63 -4.63 -22.43
C SER A 135 -2.62 -3.87 -23.30
N HIS A 136 -2.03 -4.55 -24.28
CA HIS A 136 -1.34 -3.88 -25.38
C HIS A 136 -2.37 -3.06 -26.15
N GLN A 137 -2.20 -1.74 -26.23
CA GLN A 137 -2.88 -0.95 -27.25
C GLN A 137 -2.27 -1.26 -28.61
#